data_AF-A0A7S1ZWM7-F1
#
_entry.id   AF-A0A7S1ZWM7-F1
#
_cell.length_a   1.000
_cell.length_b   1.000
_cell.length_c   1.000
_cell.angle_alpha   90.00
_cell.angle_beta   90.00
_cell.angle_gamma   90.00
#
_symmetry.space_group_name_H-M   'P 1'
#
loop_
_entity.id
_entity.type
_entity.pdbx_description
1 polymer ?
#
loop_
_entity_poly.entity_id
_entity_poly.type
_entity_poly.pdbx_seq_one_letter_code
_entity_poly.pdbx_strand_id
1 'polypeptide(L)'
;DYHEVFDENNDYREGDHHMDCIYQTNFVQELRFWERFVAFWMARFHKDDRIIMSYEGFTGQDTGADSTVKLADFLRKAENGLDVVEAEQVPCVWEKVVNYRKASNPVM
;
A
#
# COMPACT_ATOMS: atom_id res chain seq x y z
N ASP A 1 22.78 3.60 -21.85
CA ASP A 1 22.50 4.73 -22.72
C ASP A 1 21.05 4.75 -23.14
N TYR A 2 20.25 5.55 -22.43
CA TYR A 2 18.92 5.94 -22.87
C TYR A 2 19.09 7.26 -23.62
N HIS A 3 18.99 7.21 -24.95
CA HIS A 3 18.92 8.39 -25.79
C HIS A 3 17.49 8.94 -25.76
N GLU A 4 17.31 10.12 -25.18
CA GLU A 4 16.10 10.92 -25.33
C GLU A 4 16.04 11.49 -26.76
N VAL A 5 14.97 11.19 -27.48
CA VAL A 5 14.60 11.87 -28.72
C VAL A 5 13.53 12.89 -28.33
N PHE A 6 13.93 14.15 -28.18
CA PHE A 6 13.00 15.28 -28.09
C PHE A 6 12.55 15.63 -29.51
N ASP A 7 11.28 15.41 -29.78
CA ASP A 7 10.62 15.79 -31.04
C ASP A 7 10.31 17.29 -31.01
N GLU A 8 10.96 18.07 -31.88
CA GLU A 8 10.99 19.55 -31.86
C GLU A 8 9.72 20.23 -32.42
N ASN A 9 8.62 19.50 -32.66
CA ASN A 9 7.44 20.10 -33.32
C ASN A 9 6.09 19.79 -32.64
N ASN A 10 6.03 19.86 -31.31
CA ASN A 10 4.74 19.87 -30.62
C ASN A 10 4.47 21.26 -30.03
N ASP A 11 3.63 22.01 -30.74
CA ASP A 11 3.00 23.27 -30.35
C ASP A 11 2.10 23.04 -29.13
N TYR A 12 2.73 22.92 -27.96
CA TYR A 12 2.05 22.92 -26.68
C TYR A 12 1.66 24.36 -26.36
N ARG A 13 0.37 24.64 -26.60
CA ARG A 13 -0.34 25.87 -26.20
C ARG A 13 0.13 26.30 -24.81
N GLU A 14 0.75 27.48 -24.74
CA GLU A 14 1.15 28.17 -23.52
C GLU A 14 -0.06 28.36 -22.59
N GLY A 15 -0.21 27.42 -21.65
CA GLY A 15 -1.24 27.43 -20.64
C GLY A 15 -0.99 26.32 -19.64
N ASP A 16 -0.34 26.70 -18.53
CA ASP A 16 -0.31 25.97 -17.26
C ASP A 16 0.72 24.85 -17.03
N HIS A 17 1.93 24.97 -17.61
CA HIS A 17 3.06 24.06 -17.28
C HIS A 17 3.70 24.29 -15.90
N HIS A 18 3.34 25.36 -15.19
CA HIS A 18 3.96 25.67 -13.90
C HIS A 18 3.39 24.81 -12.76
N MET A 19 2.11 24.44 -12.87
CA MET A 19 1.41 23.62 -11.89
C MET A 19 1.94 22.17 -11.92
N ASP A 20 2.13 21.59 -13.10
CA ASP A 20 2.58 20.20 -13.27
C ASP A 20 3.97 19.92 -12.68
N CYS A 21 4.93 20.84 -12.83
CA CYS A 21 6.27 20.70 -12.25
C CYS A 21 6.25 20.77 -10.71
N ILE A 22 5.33 21.54 -10.12
CA ILE A 22 5.17 21.63 -8.65
C ILE A 22 4.59 20.31 -8.11
N TYR A 23 3.58 19.74 -8.77
CA TYR A 23 3.00 18.46 -8.35
C TYR A 23 4.00 17.31 -8.45
N GLN A 24 4.79 17.25 -9.52
CA GLN A 24 5.84 16.22 -9.67
C GLN A 24 6.96 16.40 -8.65
N THR A 25 7.39 17.64 -8.38
CA THR A 25 8.46 17.91 -7.40
C THR A 25 8.04 17.52 -5.98
N ASN A 26 6.81 17.85 -5.58
CA ASN A 26 6.28 17.47 -4.27
C ASN A 26 6.16 15.95 -4.14
N PHE A 27 5.66 15.27 -5.17
CA PHE A 27 5.57 13.81 -5.16
C PHE A 27 6.93 13.13 -4.99
N VAL A 28 7.96 13.57 -5.74
CA VAL A 28 9.31 13.00 -5.64
C VAL A 28 9.93 13.27 -4.28
N GLN A 29 9.70 14.44 -3.67
CA GLN A 29 10.18 14.73 -2.33
C GLN A 29 9.52 13.82 -1.28
N GLU A 30 8.20 13.68 -1.32
CA GLU A 30 7.46 12.80 -0.41
C GLU A 30 7.90 11.33 -0.57
N LEU A 31 8.15 10.87 -1.80
CA LEU A 31 8.65 9.52 -2.04
C LEU A 31 10.03 9.30 -1.39
N ARG A 32 10.93 10.29 -1.47
CA ARG A 32 12.23 10.24 -0.77
C ARG A 32 12.08 10.27 0.74
N PHE A 33 11.10 10.99 1.28
CA PHE A 33 10.80 10.95 2.71
C PHE A 33 10.28 9.58 3.13
N TRP A 34 9.37 8.99 2.34
CA TRP A 34 8.87 7.65 2.58
C TRP A 34 9.98 6.60 2.52
N GLU A 35 10.90 6.68 1.56
CA GLU A 35 12.07 5.80 1.47
C GLU A 35 12.91 5.85 2.76
N ARG A 36 13.24 7.06 3.24
CA ARG A 36 14.00 7.24 4.48
C ARG A 36 13.23 6.71 5.70
N PHE A 37 11.92 6.93 5.74
CA PHE A 37 11.07 6.41 6.80
C PHE A 37 11.12 4.89 6.84
N VAL A 38 10.91 4.21 5.70
CA VAL A 38 10.98 2.75 5.61
C VAL A 38 12.37 2.24 6.00
N ALA A 39 13.44 2.86 5.47
CA ALA A 39 14.81 2.47 5.78
C ALA A 39 15.12 2.54 7.29
N PHE A 40 14.62 3.57 7.98
CA PHE A 40 14.77 3.71 9.43
C PHE A 40 14.15 2.53 10.20
N TRP A 41 12.90 2.16 9.88
CA TRP A 41 12.22 1.03 10.55
C TRP A 41 12.87 -0.31 10.20
N MET A 42 13.31 -0.48 8.94
CA MET A 42 14.00 -1.68 8.48
C MET A 42 15.38 -1.86 9.12
N ALA A 43 16.05 -0.78 9.50
CA ALA A 43 17.31 -0.85 10.25
C ALA A 43 17.10 -1.14 11.74
N ARG A 44 15.94 -0.75 12.31
CA ARG A 44 15.71 -0.79 13.76
C ARG A 44 15.10 -2.09 14.28
N PHE A 45 14.20 -2.71 13.54
CA PHE A 45 13.48 -3.92 13.98
C PHE A 45 14.05 -5.16 13.29
N HIS A 46 14.08 -6.32 13.94
CA HIS A 46 14.51 -7.54 13.28
C HIS A 46 13.55 -7.91 12.14
N LYS A 47 14.02 -8.66 11.15
CA LYS A 47 13.21 -9.06 9.99
C LYS A 47 11.98 -9.90 10.37
N ASP A 48 12.06 -10.61 11.48
CA ASP A 48 10.99 -11.49 11.96
C ASP A 48 9.96 -10.73 12.83
N ASP A 49 10.32 -9.52 13.30
CA ASP A 49 9.46 -8.65 14.13
C ASP A 49 8.81 -7.53 13.30
N ARG A 50 8.82 -7.66 11.97
CA ARG A 50 8.24 -6.68 11.05
C ARG A 50 7.52 -7.35 9.89
N ILE A 51 6.46 -6.70 9.44
CA ILE A 51 5.71 -7.08 8.24
C ILE A 51 5.49 -5.84 7.38
N ILE A 52 5.60 -6.00 6.06
CA ILE A 52 5.23 -4.97 5.07
C ILE A 52 4.03 -5.50 4.31
N MET A 53 2.98 -4.69 4.24
CA MET A 53 1.77 -5.01 3.51
C MET A 53 1.39 -3.84 2.61
N SER A 54 0.96 -4.16 1.39
CA SER A 54 0.33 -3.18 0.49
C SER A 54 -1.10 -2.94 0.95
N TYR A 55 -1.50 -1.67 0.95
CA TYR A 55 -2.87 -1.27 1.23
C TYR A 55 -3.84 -1.85 0.20
N GLU A 56 -3.47 -1.82 -1.08
CA GLU A 56 -4.24 -2.36 -2.20
C GLU A 56 -4.40 -3.87 -2.07
N GLY A 57 -3.34 -4.58 -1.70
CA GLY A 57 -3.39 -6.01 -1.42
C GLY A 57 -4.34 -6.32 -0.25
N PHE A 58 -4.27 -5.53 0.82
CA PHE A 58 -5.10 -5.70 2.02
C PHE A 58 -6.57 -5.34 1.82
N THR A 59 -6.88 -4.40 0.94
CA THR A 59 -8.25 -3.93 0.65
C THR A 59 -8.84 -4.50 -0.64
N GLY A 60 -8.03 -5.21 -1.43
CA GLY A 60 -8.47 -5.87 -2.65
C GLY A 60 -9.45 -7.00 -2.36
N GLN A 61 -10.44 -7.17 -3.24
CA GLN A 61 -11.46 -8.23 -3.08
C GLN A 61 -10.87 -9.62 -3.09
N ASP A 62 -9.96 -9.87 -4.03
CA ASP A 62 -9.41 -11.20 -4.25
C ASP A 62 -8.16 -11.45 -3.39
N THR A 63 -7.56 -10.39 -2.83
CA THR A 63 -6.26 -10.46 -2.15
C THR A 63 -6.32 -10.08 -0.66
N GLY A 64 -7.42 -9.48 -0.22
CA GLY A 64 -7.53 -8.89 1.12
C GLY A 64 -7.60 -9.92 2.21
N ALA A 65 -8.41 -10.97 2.01
CA ALA A 65 -8.50 -12.10 2.93
C ALA A 65 -7.13 -12.76 3.13
N ASP A 66 -6.43 -13.10 2.04
CA ASP A 66 -5.09 -13.71 2.08
C ASP A 66 -4.05 -12.80 2.76
N SER A 67 -4.11 -11.49 2.48
CA SER A 67 -3.24 -10.51 3.13
C SER A 67 -3.52 -10.42 4.64
N THR A 68 -4.76 -10.63 5.05
CA THR A 68 -5.16 -10.65 6.46
C THR A 68 -4.74 -11.93 7.16
N VAL A 69 -4.74 -13.07 6.45
CA VAL A 69 -4.18 -14.33 6.98
C VAL A 69 -2.69 -14.16 7.29
N LYS A 70 -1.93 -13.53 6.37
CA LYS A 70 -0.51 -13.22 6.60
C LYS A 70 -0.30 -12.31 7.82
N LEU A 71 -1.18 -11.34 8.05
CA LEU A 71 -1.14 -10.50 9.24
C LEU A 71 -1.44 -11.31 10.51
N ALA A 72 -2.46 -12.17 10.47
CA ALA A 72 -2.82 -13.05 11.57
C ALA A 72 -1.65 -13.96 11.98
N ASP A 73 -0.99 -14.59 11.00
CA ASP A 73 0.17 -15.45 11.23
C ASP A 73 1.38 -14.69 11.75
N PHE A 74 1.57 -13.44 11.33
CA PHE A 74 2.61 -12.58 11.88
C PHE A 74 2.33 -12.24 13.35
N LEU A 75 1.10 -11.86 13.69
CA LEU A 75 0.71 -11.51 15.06
C LEU A 75 0.80 -12.69 16.04
N ARG A 76 0.53 -13.93 15.58
CA ARG A 76 0.72 -15.15 16.40
C ARG A 76 2.16 -15.36 16.84
N LYS A 77 3.13 -14.93 16.03
CA LYS A 77 4.56 -15.07 16.32
C LYS A 77 5.07 -14.01 17.28
N ALA A 78 4.30 -12.93 17.51
CA ALA A 78 4.69 -11.88 18.44
C ALA A 78 4.77 -12.45 19.86
N GLU A 79 5.78 -12.00 20.62
CA GLU A 79 6.16 -12.53 21.94
C GLU A 79 5.01 -12.58 22.95
N ASN A 80 3.96 -11.78 22.75
CA ASN A 80 2.82 -11.68 23.65
C ASN A 80 1.74 -12.74 23.39
N GLY A 81 1.92 -13.63 22.40
CA GLY A 81 1.02 -14.74 22.14
C GLY A 81 -0.43 -14.29 21.95
N LEU A 82 -0.62 -13.28 21.09
CA LEU A 82 -1.96 -12.74 20.81
C LEU A 82 -2.89 -13.88 20.39
N ASP A 83 -4.08 -13.91 21.00
CA ASP A 83 -5.16 -14.80 20.59
C ASP A 83 -5.74 -14.26 19.28
N VAL A 84 -5.29 -14.85 18.17
CA VAL A 84 -5.66 -14.45 16.83
C VAL A 84 -6.64 -15.46 16.25
N VAL A 85 -7.74 -14.94 15.73
CA VAL A 85 -8.78 -15.67 14.98
C VAL A 85 -8.17 -16.68 14.00
N GLU A 86 -8.68 -17.91 14.04
CA GLU A 86 -8.24 -19.01 13.17
C GLU A 86 -8.26 -18.64 11.69
N ALA A 87 -7.32 -19.18 10.90
CA ALA A 87 -7.12 -18.77 9.51
C ALA A 87 -8.40 -18.92 8.67
N GLU A 88 -9.23 -19.92 8.97
CA GLU A 88 -10.50 -20.20 8.30
C GLU A 88 -11.56 -19.12 8.57
N GLN A 89 -11.45 -18.41 9.69
CA GLN A 89 -12.39 -17.37 10.11
C GLN A 89 -11.95 -15.97 9.63
N VAL A 90 -10.68 -15.80 9.27
CA VAL A 90 -10.12 -14.53 8.80
C VAL A 90 -10.89 -13.92 7.62
N PRO A 91 -11.26 -14.65 6.55
CA PRO A 91 -11.98 -14.07 5.41
C PRO A 91 -13.31 -13.42 5.82
N CYS A 92 -14.04 -14.06 6.75
CA CYS A 92 -15.31 -13.54 7.25
C CYS A 92 -15.13 -12.25 8.06
N VAL A 93 -14.13 -12.22 8.94
CA VAL A 93 -13.80 -11.02 9.73
C VAL A 93 -13.34 -9.89 8.83
N TRP A 94 -12.47 -10.18 7.86
CA TRP A 94 -12.01 -9.21 6.88
C TRP A 94 -13.17 -8.59 6.09
N GLU A 95 -14.12 -9.41 5.62
CA GLU A 95 -15.28 -8.95 4.87
C GLU A 95 -16.12 -7.95 5.69
N LYS A 96 -16.29 -8.22 6.99
CA LYS A 96 -17.08 -7.37 7.89
C LYS A 96 -16.37 -6.09 8.33
N VAL A 97 -15.05 -6.13 8.49
CA VAL A 97 -14.27 -5.02 9.06
C VAL A 97 -13.66 -4.15 7.98
N VAL A 98 -13.01 -4.77 7.00
CA VAL A 98 -12.24 -4.08 5.95
C VAL A 98 -13.11 -3.83 4.72
N ASN A 99 -13.92 -4.81 4.31
CA ASN A 99 -14.78 -4.72 3.12
C ASN A 99 -16.24 -4.30 3.44
N TYR A 100 -16.49 -3.69 4.61
CA TYR A 100 -17.84 -3.41 5.12
C TYR A 100 -18.76 -2.62 4.17
N ARG A 101 -18.18 -1.79 3.29
CA ARG A 101 -18.92 -0.96 2.33
C ARG A 101 -19.55 -1.75 1.19
N LYS A 102 -19.01 -2.94 0.86
CA LYS A 102 -19.61 -3.82 -0.16
C LYS A 102 -20.77 -4.61 0.42
N ALA A 103 -20.69 -5.01 1.69
CA ALA A 103 -21.79 -5.66 2.39
C ALA A 103 -23.05 -4.76 2.52
N SER A 104 -22.90 -3.42 2.48
CA SER A 104 -24.02 -2.46 2.53
C SER A 104 -24.64 -2.11 1.17
N ASN A 105 -24.05 -2.53 0.05
CA ASN A 105 -24.64 -2.40 -1.29
C ASN A 105 -24.87 -3.80 -1.87
N PRO A 106 -25.94 -4.51 -1.45
CA PRO A 106 -26.39 -5.66 -2.20
C PRO A 106 -26.81 -5.15 -3.59
N VAL A 107 -26.17 -5.66 -4.63
CA VAL A 107 -26.63 -5.47 -6.01
C VAL A 107 -28.09 -5.96 -6.05
N MET A 108 -29.03 -5.03 -6.24
CA MET A 108 -30.41 -5.32 -6.63
C MET A 108 -30.47 -5.64 -8.11
#